data_AF-A0A6P0Y375-F1
#
_entry.id   AF-A0A6P0Y375-F1
#
_cell.length_a   1.000
_cell.length_b   1.000
_cell.length_c   1.000
_cell.angle_alpha   90.00
_cell.angle_beta   90.00
_cell.angle_gamma   90.00
#
_symmetry.space_group_name_H-M   'P 1'
#
loop_
_entity.id
_entity.type
_entity.pdbx_description
1 polymer ?
#
loop_
_entity_poly.entity_id
_entity_poly.type
_entity_poly.pdbx_seq_one_letter_code
_entity_poly.pdbx_strand_id
1 'polypeptide(L)'
;MDQGATASAVNLDIAPIINQTQKPLIISNASHSFLLALSYVVDDQVKFNLLSSEELDQWKRKVNLLELRKEFSDIFLYYPKDDLLNFFQQSKDFKLIEADGEKYPNRKVFYKVVDVE
;
A
#
# COMPACT_ATOMS: atom_id res chain seq x y z
N MET A 1 -4.08 -27.83 -7.60
CA MET A 1 -4.01 -27.15 -6.30
C MET A 1 -3.32 -25.83 -6.56
N ASP A 2 -4.11 -24.78 -6.77
CA ASP A 2 -3.59 -23.43 -6.96
C ASP A 2 -3.33 -22.87 -5.55
N GLN A 3 -2.11 -23.05 -5.04
CA GLN A 3 -1.70 -22.44 -3.78
C GLN A 3 -1.48 -20.95 -4.05
N GLY A 4 -2.57 -20.22 -4.21
CA GLY A 4 -2.53 -18.79 -4.44
C GLY A 4 -1.67 -18.14 -3.37
N ALA A 5 -0.59 -17.48 -3.80
CA ALA A 5 0.51 -16.99 -2.98
C ALA A 5 0.16 -16.64 -1.53
N THR A 6 0.84 -17.20 -0.55
CA THR A 6 0.61 -16.81 0.84
C THR A 6 0.97 -15.33 1.02
N ALA A 7 0.37 -14.64 2.00
CA ALA A 7 0.75 -13.25 2.33
C ALA A 7 2.27 -13.13 2.56
N SER A 8 2.88 -14.16 3.12
CA SER A 8 4.34 -14.27 3.29
C SER A 8 5.11 -14.25 1.96
N ALA A 9 4.65 -14.96 0.94
CA ALA A 9 5.31 -14.99 -0.37
C ALA A 9 5.23 -13.62 -1.06
N VAL A 10 4.06 -12.97 -0.98
CA VAL A 10 3.88 -11.61 -1.49
C VAL A 10 4.80 -10.62 -0.77
N ASN A 11 4.91 -10.72 0.56
CA ASN A 11 5.78 -9.84 1.34
C ASN A 11 7.24 -9.93 0.93
N LEU A 12 7.75 -11.14 0.68
CA LEU A 12 9.13 -11.35 0.22
C LEU A 12 9.38 -10.76 -1.17
N ASP A 13 8.36 -10.71 -2.02
CA ASP A 13 8.47 -10.15 -3.36
C ASP A 13 8.43 -8.62 -3.38
N ILE A 14 7.60 -8.01 -2.53
CA ILE A 14 7.45 -6.55 -2.51
C ILE A 14 8.47 -5.85 -1.61
N ALA A 15 9.02 -6.54 -0.59
CA ALA A 15 9.96 -5.94 0.35
C ALA A 15 11.20 -5.33 -0.32
N PRO A 16 11.84 -5.98 -1.32
CA PRO A 16 12.95 -5.36 -2.05
C PRO A 16 12.57 -4.04 -2.75
N ILE A 17 11.33 -3.94 -3.25
CA ILE A 17 10.82 -2.72 -3.91
C ILE A 17 10.67 -1.60 -2.88
N ILE A 18 10.12 -1.92 -1.71
CA ILE A 18 9.95 -0.97 -0.61
C ILE A 18 11.32 -0.51 -0.08
N ASN A 19 12.26 -1.43 0.17
CA ASN A 19 13.55 -1.13 0.79
C ASN A 19 14.50 -0.31 -0.10
N GLN A 20 14.30 -0.33 -1.42
CA GLN A 20 15.02 0.54 -2.35
C GLN A 20 14.57 2.02 -2.24
N THR A 21 13.49 2.28 -1.51
CA THR A 21 12.93 3.61 -1.33
C THR A 21 13.46 4.25 -0.04
N GLN A 22 13.86 5.53 -0.08
CA GLN A 22 14.46 6.21 1.08
C GLN A 22 13.50 6.44 2.26
N LYS A 23 12.26 6.84 2.01
CA LYS A 23 11.26 7.08 3.07
C LYS A 23 9.87 6.70 2.60
N PRO A 24 9.60 5.40 2.41
CA PRO A 24 8.31 4.96 1.93
C PRO A 24 7.26 4.98 3.05
N LEU A 25 6.04 5.32 2.67
CA LEU A 25 4.85 5.12 3.48
C LEU A 25 4.03 3.97 2.92
N ILE A 26 3.67 3.02 3.77
CA ILE A 26 2.73 1.94 3.45
C ILE A 26 1.37 2.26 4.07
N ILE A 27 0.34 2.36 3.24
CA ILE A 27 -1.06 2.53 3.66
C ILE A 27 -1.79 1.22 3.45
N SER A 28 -2.56 0.78 4.46
CA SER A 28 -3.32 -0.48 4.35
C SER A 28 -4.58 -0.45 5.22
N ASN A 29 -5.60 -1.18 4.78
CA ASN A 29 -6.75 -1.58 5.59
C ASN A 29 -6.88 -3.12 5.69
N ALA A 30 -5.77 -3.83 5.47
CA ALA A 30 -5.66 -5.26 5.67
C ALA A 30 -5.63 -5.63 7.16
N SER A 31 -5.70 -6.93 7.48
CA SER A 31 -5.57 -7.38 8.87
C SER A 31 -4.20 -7.04 9.44
N HIS A 32 -4.16 -6.76 10.74
CA HIS A 32 -2.93 -6.46 11.47
C HIS A 32 -1.84 -7.53 11.26
N SER A 33 -2.22 -8.79 11.11
CA SER A 33 -1.29 -9.90 10.87
C SER A 33 -0.50 -9.78 9.56
N PHE A 34 -1.10 -9.22 8.50
CA PHE A 34 -0.43 -9.08 7.21
C PHE A 34 0.64 -7.98 7.31
N LEU A 35 0.27 -6.86 7.92
CA LEU A 35 1.18 -5.75 8.14
C LEU A 35 2.36 -6.14 9.04
N LEU A 36 2.09 -6.86 10.13
CA LEU A 36 3.11 -7.34 11.04
C LEU A 36 4.10 -8.27 10.33
N ALA A 37 3.61 -9.16 9.46
CA ALA A 37 4.48 -10.01 8.67
C ALA A 37 5.35 -9.20 7.70
N LEU A 38 4.81 -8.13 7.09
CA LEU A 38 5.57 -7.25 6.21
C LEU A 38 6.63 -6.45 6.98
N SER A 39 6.31 -5.96 8.19
CA SER A 39 7.24 -5.16 8.99
C SER A 39 8.51 -5.92 9.41
N TYR A 40 8.51 -7.26 9.38
CA TYR A 40 9.70 -8.06 9.66
C TYR A 40 10.68 -8.17 8.49
N VAL A 41 10.25 -7.81 7.28
CA VAL A 41 11.05 -7.99 6.05
C VAL A 41 11.41 -6.67 5.36
N VAL A 42 10.89 -5.54 5.86
CA VAL A 42 11.21 -4.21 5.35
C VAL A 42 12.10 -3.43 6.32
N ASP A 43 12.78 -2.40 5.82
CA ASP A 43 13.72 -1.60 6.61
C ASP A 43 13.02 -0.73 7.68
N ASP A 44 13.74 -0.39 8.76
CA ASP A 44 13.20 0.41 9.89
C ASP A 44 12.70 1.81 9.51
N GLN A 45 13.15 2.33 8.36
CA GLN A 45 12.74 3.63 7.84
C GLN A 45 11.32 3.63 7.27
N VAL A 46 10.77 2.45 6.95
CA VAL A 46 9.41 2.31 6.41
C VAL A 46 8.39 2.69 7.47
N LYS A 47 7.45 3.56 7.11
CA LYS A 47 6.32 3.93 7.97
C LYS A 47 5.05 3.27 7.52
N PHE A 48 4.18 2.98 8.48
CA PHE A 48 2.91 2.30 8.26
C PHE A 48 1.75 3.18 8.74
N ASN A 49 0.74 3.33 7.89
CA ASN A 49 -0.52 3.99 8.23
C ASN A 49 -1.67 3.00 8.04
N LEU A 50 -2.21 2.51 9.15
CA LEU A 50 -3.28 1.53 9.16
C LEU A 50 -4.63 2.24 9.26
N LEU A 51 -5.47 2.00 8.25
CA LEU A 51 -6.81 2.56 8.17
C LEU A 51 -7.81 1.51 8.63
N SER A 52 -8.68 1.88 9.58
CA SER A 52 -9.83 1.07 9.95
C SER A 52 -10.91 1.18 8.87
N SER A 53 -11.61 0.07 8.59
CA SER A 53 -12.65 -0.02 7.55
C SER A 53 -13.94 0.72 7.89
N GLU A 54 -14.05 1.32 9.07
CA GLU A 54 -15.36 1.70 9.61
C GLU A 54 -15.81 3.12 9.23
N GLU A 55 -14.93 4.03 8.76
CA GLU A 55 -15.36 5.40 8.43
C GLU A 55 -14.52 6.08 7.32
N LEU A 56 -15.06 6.16 6.09
CA LEU A 56 -14.48 6.87 4.93
C LEU A 56 -14.10 8.33 5.23
N ASP A 57 -14.87 9.02 6.07
CA ASP A 57 -14.58 10.41 6.45
C ASP A 57 -13.32 10.53 7.32
N GLN A 58 -12.97 9.49 8.08
CA GLN A 58 -11.68 9.46 8.77
C GLN A 58 -10.51 9.32 7.79
N TRP A 59 -10.70 8.61 6.67
CA TRP A 59 -9.64 8.45 5.67
C TRP A 59 -9.31 9.77 5.02
N LYS A 60 -10.31 10.59 4.66
CA LYS A 60 -10.09 11.95 4.13
C LYS A 60 -9.26 12.83 5.08
N ARG A 61 -9.40 12.63 6.39
CA ARG A 61 -8.61 13.35 7.41
C ARG A 61 -7.21 12.78 7.59
N LYS A 62 -7.07 11.45 7.57
CA LYS A 62 -5.80 10.73 7.81
C LYS A 62 -4.92 10.63 6.57
N VAL A 63 -5.51 10.74 5.39
CA VAL A 63 -4.87 10.59 4.09
C VAL A 63 -4.97 11.92 3.35
N ASN A 64 -4.25 12.91 3.86
CA ASN A 64 -3.96 14.13 3.11
C ASN A 64 -2.69 13.90 2.30
N LEU A 65 -2.84 13.40 1.06
CA LEU A 65 -1.70 12.99 0.24
C LEU A 65 -0.73 14.13 -0.06
N LEU A 66 -1.21 15.37 -0.20
CA LEU A 66 -0.34 16.53 -0.42
C LEU A 66 0.60 16.75 0.77
N GLU A 67 0.12 16.54 2.00
CA GLU A 67 0.97 16.62 3.19
C GLU A 67 1.88 15.38 3.30
N LEU A 68 1.35 14.18 3.05
CA LEU A 68 2.14 12.95 3.11
C LEU A 68 3.30 12.96 2.10
N ARG A 69 3.13 13.54 0.91
CA ARG A 69 4.18 13.70 -0.10
C ARG A 69 5.31 14.64 0.32
N LYS A 70 5.07 15.58 1.23
CA LYS A 70 6.12 16.44 1.77
C LYS A 70 7.05 15.67 2.71
N GLU A 71 6.53 14.61 3.33
CA GLU A 71 7.24 13.82 4.33
C GLU A 71 7.83 12.52 3.77
N PHE A 72 7.12 11.88 2.84
CA PHE A 72 7.44 10.55 2.29
C PHE A 72 7.78 10.62 0.81
N SER A 73 8.84 9.92 0.41
CA SER A 73 9.29 9.91 -0.98
C SER A 73 8.32 9.15 -1.88
N ASP A 74 7.82 8.01 -1.40
CA ASP A 74 6.84 7.21 -2.09
C ASP A 74 5.78 6.72 -1.13
N ILE A 75 4.58 6.53 -1.67
CA ILE A 75 3.42 6.05 -0.94
C ILE A 75 2.94 4.81 -1.68
N PHE A 76 2.79 3.72 -0.92
CA PHE A 76 2.31 2.45 -1.44
C PHE A 76 1.02 2.02 -0.74
N LEU A 77 0.13 1.37 -1.48
CA LEU A 77 -1.00 0.63 -0.90
C LEU A 77 -0.64 -0.84 -0.82
N TYR A 78 -0.84 -1.43 0.35
CA TYR A 78 -0.55 -2.84 0.62
C TYR A 78 -1.81 -3.59 1.04
N TYR A 79 -2.14 -4.65 0.31
CA TYR A 79 -3.40 -5.40 0.41
C TYR A 79 -4.63 -4.49 0.61
N PRO A 80 -4.83 -3.49 -0.26
CA PRO A 80 -6.00 -2.64 -0.14
C PRO A 80 -7.25 -3.46 -0.45
N LYS A 81 -8.26 -3.37 0.41
CA LYS A 81 -9.61 -3.84 0.08
C LYS A 81 -10.27 -2.89 -0.92
N ASP A 82 -11.37 -3.33 -1.53
CA ASP A 82 -12.06 -2.59 -2.60
C ASP A 82 -12.48 -1.17 -2.19
N ASP A 83 -12.88 -0.97 -0.94
CA ASP A 83 -13.23 0.35 -0.39
C ASP A 83 -12.04 1.33 -0.43
N LEU A 84 -10.85 0.88 -0.02
CA LEU A 84 -9.62 1.67 -0.07
C LEU A 84 -9.18 1.93 -1.51
N LEU A 85 -9.26 0.92 -2.37
CA LEU A 85 -9.00 1.08 -3.80
C LEU A 85 -9.92 2.13 -4.42
N ASN A 86 -11.22 2.04 -4.15
CA ASN A 86 -12.22 2.99 -4.64
C ASN A 86 -11.99 4.40 -4.10
N PHE A 87 -11.63 4.55 -2.82
CA PHE A 87 -11.28 5.84 -2.23
C PHE A 87 -10.14 6.51 -3.00
N PHE A 88 -9.11 5.73 -3.37
CA PHE A 88 -8.01 6.26 -4.14
C PHE A 88 -8.40 6.51 -5.62
N GLN A 89 -9.10 5.59 -6.27
CA GLN A 89 -9.46 5.70 -7.69
C GLN A 89 -10.48 6.81 -8.00
N GLN A 90 -11.28 7.24 -7.02
CA GLN A 90 -12.23 8.35 -7.19
C GLN A 90 -11.56 9.72 -7.19
N SER A 91 -10.31 9.82 -6.75
CA SER A 91 -9.60 11.09 -6.79
C SER A 91 -9.13 11.44 -8.19
N LYS A 92 -9.12 12.73 -8.49
CA LYS A 92 -8.58 13.28 -9.74
C LYS A 92 -7.09 13.60 -9.66
N ASP A 93 -6.55 13.68 -8.45
CA ASP A 93 -5.20 14.21 -8.22
C ASP A 93 -4.11 13.13 -8.31
N PHE A 94 -4.50 11.85 -8.34
CA PHE A 94 -3.57 10.74 -8.29
C PHE A 94 -4.12 9.49 -8.98
N LYS A 95 -3.19 8.62 -9.38
CA LYS A 95 -3.45 7.31 -10.00
C LYS A 95 -2.70 6.21 -9.26
N LEU A 96 -3.24 5.01 -9.33
CA LEU A 96 -2.62 3.81 -8.78
C LEU A 96 -1.91 3.05 -9.90
N ILE A 97 -0.64 2.73 -9.70
CA ILE A 97 0.14 1.86 -10.58
C ILE A 97 0.44 0.56 -9.82
N GLU A 98 0.14 -0.59 -10.42
CA GLU A 98 0.51 -1.89 -9.84
C GLU A 98 2.04 -1.99 -9.76
N ALA A 99 2.53 -2.27 -8.56
CA ALA A 99 3.96 -2.20 -8.24
C ALA A 99 4.60 -3.59 -8.04
N ASP A 100 3.80 -4.65 -7.97
CA ASP A 100 4.24 -6.04 -7.85
C ASP A 100 4.53 -6.72 -9.19
N GLY A 101 4.26 -6.03 -10.31
CA GLY A 101 4.35 -6.58 -11.66
C GLY A 101 3.32 -7.71 -11.87
N GLU A 102 3.11 -8.14 -13.11
CA GLU A 102 2.10 -9.16 -13.47
C GLU A 102 2.30 -10.54 -12.79
N LYS A 103 3.22 -10.66 -11.83
CA LYS A 103 3.49 -11.84 -11.01
C LYS A 103 2.27 -12.30 -10.21
N TYR A 104 1.35 -11.38 -9.93
CA TYR A 104 0.10 -11.64 -9.22
C TYR A 104 -1.13 -11.20 -10.03
N PRO A 105 -1.39 -11.81 -11.22
CA PRO A 105 -2.33 -11.28 -12.21
C PRO A 105 -3.80 -11.28 -11.73
N ASN A 106 -4.11 -12.09 -10.71
CA ASN A 106 -5.43 -12.19 -10.09
C ASN A 106 -5.51 -11.51 -8.72
N ARG A 107 -4.47 -10.76 -8.31
CA ARG A 107 -4.30 -10.27 -6.95
C ARG A 107 -3.72 -8.86 -6.93
N LYS A 108 -4.64 -7.92 -6.79
CA LYS A 108 -4.45 -6.48 -6.60
C LYS A 108 -3.88 -6.16 -5.22
N VAL A 109 -2.62 -6.55 -4.95
CA VAL A 109 -2.08 -6.56 -3.58
C VAL A 109 -1.07 -5.46 -3.29
N PHE A 110 -0.47 -4.84 -4.31
CA PHE A 110 0.52 -3.80 -4.09
C PHE A 110 0.48 -2.71 -5.16
N TYR A 111 0.25 -1.47 -4.73
CA TYR A 111 0.16 -0.31 -5.60
C TYR A 111 1.12 0.78 -5.19
N LYS A 112 1.70 1.47 -6.17
CA LYS A 112 2.31 2.78 -5.97
C LYS A 112 1.28 3.86 -6.26
N VAL A 113 1.12 4.80 -5.32
CA VAL A 113 0.34 6.01 -5.55
C VAL A 113 1.24 7.00 -6.27
N VAL A 114 0.80 7.51 -7.42
CA VAL A 114 1.53 8.52 -8.21
C VAL A 114 0.60 9.66 -8.61
N ASP A 115 1.14 10.84 -8.83
CA ASP A 115 0.34 12.01 -9.13
C ASP A 115 -0.10 12.00 -10.61
N VAL A 116 -1.21 12.65 -10.90
CA VAL A 116 -1.65 12.89 -12.29
C VAL A 116 -1.08 14.25 -12.71
N GLU A 117 -0.20 14.23 -13.72
CA GLU A 117 0.35 15.45 -14.35
C GLU A 117 -0.74 16.25 -15.09
#